data_AF-A0A9P3FZR8-F1
#
_entry.id   AF-A0A9P3FZR8-F1
#
_cell.length_a   1.000
_cell.length_b   1.000
_cell.length_c   1.000
_cell.angle_alpha   90.00
_cell.angle_beta   90.00
_cell.angle_gamma   90.00
#
_symmetry.space_group_name_H-M   'P 1'
#
loop_
_entity.id
_entity.type
_entity.pdbx_description
1 polymer ?
#
loop_
_entity_poly.entity_id
_entity_poly.type
_entity_poly.pdbx_seq_one_letter_code
_entity_poly.pdbx_strand_id
1 'polypeptide(L)'
;MSSSPLSAIINALTQVAAANYVGLAVTAMVVYEYLITLDREVAAVWKRKFAATSMLLLSVRWVMLLIQIIDWLPSTPGRCKPLGILEQVLIVIAYVQTALFSALRACAIWERNLTIFLVVICLGLVPAATNIFAITRGSYQYVGAPFYTCESAVSLSPKLDQIYVPGPQLSDSDGLAGTRIDMGEDIPDYQASMAARDTCVVLGLSSS
;
A
#
# COMPACT_ATOMS: atom_id res chain seq x y z
N MET A 1 -16.56 5.27 29.05
CA MET A 1 -15.40 4.36 29.08
C MET A 1 -14.34 4.97 28.18
N SER A 2 -13.39 5.72 28.73
CA SER A 2 -12.29 6.30 27.97
C SER A 2 -11.27 5.20 27.68
N SER A 3 -11.12 4.81 26.41
CA SER A 3 -9.99 3.99 25.97
C SER A 3 -8.70 4.70 26.39
N SER A 4 -7.84 4.02 27.16
CA SER A 4 -6.53 4.56 27.54
C SER A 4 -5.69 4.80 26.28
N PRO A 5 -4.86 5.85 26.23
CA PRO A 5 -4.09 6.22 25.04
C PRO A 5 -3.19 5.08 24.53
N LEU A 6 -2.76 4.17 25.42
CA LEU A 6 -1.97 3.00 25.08
C LEU A 6 -2.72 2.01 24.16
N SER A 7 -4.01 1.78 24.42
CA SER A 7 -4.82 0.84 23.62
C SER A 7 -4.98 1.30 22.16
N ALA A 8 -5.07 2.62 21.93
CA ALA A 8 -5.13 3.20 20.59
C ALA A 8 -3.82 3.00 19.83
N ILE A 9 -2.68 3.20 20.50
CA ILE A 9 -1.34 3.00 19.91
C ILE A 9 -1.13 1.53 19.52
N ILE A 10 -1.49 0.59 20.40
CA ILE A 10 -1.37 -0.85 20.11
C ILE A 10 -2.22 -1.22 18.88
N ASN A 11 -3.46 -0.75 18.81
CA ASN A 11 -4.32 -1.01 17.66
C ASN A 11 -3.73 -0.45 16.36
N ALA A 12 -3.23 0.79 16.36
CA ALA A 12 -2.58 1.38 15.19
C ALA A 12 -1.33 0.59 14.75
N LEU A 13 -0.49 0.16 15.70
CA LEU A 13 0.69 -0.67 15.40
C LEU A 13 0.29 -2.01 14.79
N THR A 14 -0.75 -2.66 15.30
CA THR A 14 -1.22 -3.94 14.73
C THR A 14 -1.75 -3.77 13.31
N GLN A 15 -2.42 -2.65 13.01
CA GLN A 15 -2.89 -2.33 11.66
C GLN A 15 -1.73 -2.12 10.68
N VAL A 16 -0.72 -1.33 11.09
CA VAL A 16 0.48 -1.10 10.27
C VAL A 16 1.26 -2.40 10.04
N ALA A 17 1.42 -3.22 11.08
CA ALA A 17 2.08 -4.52 10.94
C ALA A 17 1.32 -5.44 9.97
N ALA A 18 0.00 -5.51 10.09
CA ALA A 18 -0.84 -6.29 9.17
C ALA A 18 -0.71 -5.80 7.72
N ALA A 19 -0.71 -4.48 7.50
CA ALA A 19 -0.50 -3.89 6.17
C ALA A 19 0.87 -4.28 5.60
N ASN A 20 1.93 -4.22 6.40
CA ASN A 20 3.28 -4.61 5.97
C ASN A 20 3.38 -6.10 5.61
N TYR A 21 2.74 -6.98 6.38
CA TYR A 21 2.72 -8.42 6.04
C TYR A 21 1.98 -8.69 4.73
N VAL A 22 0.85 -8.01 4.50
CA VAL A 22 0.11 -8.11 3.23
C VAL A 22 0.95 -7.56 2.09
N GLY A 23 1.61 -6.40 2.28
CA GLY A 23 2.53 -5.81 1.32
C GLY A 23 3.64 -6.79 0.90
N LEU A 24 4.33 -7.41 1.88
CA LEU A 24 5.35 -8.43 1.62
C LEU A 24 4.81 -9.61 0.82
N ALA A 25 3.62 -10.12 1.16
CA ALA A 25 3.00 -11.23 0.45
C ALA A 25 2.68 -10.86 -1.01
N VAL A 26 2.16 -9.65 -1.24
CA VAL A 26 1.87 -9.12 -2.58
C VAL A 26 3.17 -8.95 -3.38
N THR A 27 4.21 -8.35 -2.78
CA THR A 27 5.52 -8.20 -3.43
C THR A 27 6.12 -9.55 -3.79
N ALA A 28 6.08 -10.53 -2.88
CA ALA A 28 6.58 -11.88 -3.14
C ALA A 28 5.82 -12.55 -4.30
N MET A 29 4.50 -12.39 -4.36
CA MET A 29 3.69 -12.89 -5.47
C MET A 29 4.04 -12.23 -6.80
N VAL A 30 4.24 -10.90 -6.82
CA VAL A 30 4.64 -10.15 -8.02
C VAL A 30 6.02 -10.61 -8.50
N VAL A 31 6.99 -10.78 -7.59
CA VAL A 31 8.33 -11.27 -7.92
C VAL A 31 8.27 -12.69 -8.46
N TYR A 32 7.46 -13.56 -7.84
CA TYR A 32 7.27 -14.94 -8.31
C TYR A 32 6.72 -14.98 -9.74
N GLU A 33 5.64 -14.24 -10.01
CA GLU A 33 5.02 -14.15 -11.34
C GLU A 33 6.01 -13.60 -12.39
N TYR A 34 6.83 -12.63 -12.01
CA TYR A 34 7.87 -12.10 -12.88
C TYR A 34 8.91 -13.16 -13.24
N LEU A 35 9.45 -13.87 -12.25
CA LEU A 35 10.49 -14.90 -12.47
C LEU A 35 10.00 -16.02 -13.40
N ILE A 36 8.81 -16.56 -13.18
CA ILE A 36 8.31 -17.70 -13.98
C ILE A 36 7.96 -17.33 -15.42
N THR A 37 7.74 -16.05 -15.70
CA THR A 37 7.30 -15.59 -17.02
C THR A 37 8.38 -14.84 -17.79
N LEU A 38 9.50 -14.51 -17.15
CA LEU A 38 10.65 -13.83 -17.76
C LEU A 38 11.17 -14.56 -19.00
N ASP A 39 11.25 -15.89 -18.98
CA ASP A 39 11.67 -16.68 -20.16
C ASP A 39 10.78 -16.43 -21.38
N ARG A 40 9.46 -16.32 -21.16
CA ARG A 40 8.50 -16.06 -22.23
C ARG A 40 8.58 -14.63 -22.73
N GLU A 41 8.87 -13.68 -21.85
CA GLU A 41 9.04 -12.27 -22.20
C GLU A 41 10.31 -12.04 -23.02
N VAL A 42 11.44 -12.57 -22.57
CA VAL A 42 12.72 -12.47 -23.28
C VAL A 42 12.59 -13.13 -24.65
N ALA A 43 11.96 -14.31 -24.73
CA ALA A 43 11.68 -14.96 -26.01
C ALA A 43 10.75 -14.13 -26.91
N ALA A 44 9.73 -13.46 -26.36
CA ALA A 44 8.82 -12.60 -27.13
C ALA A 44 9.52 -11.36 -27.70
N VAL A 45 10.41 -10.74 -26.92
CA VAL A 45 11.21 -9.57 -27.32
C VAL A 45 12.26 -9.97 -28.36
N TRP A 46 12.89 -11.15 -28.20
CA TRP A 46 14.00 -11.57 -29.05
C TRP A 46 13.60 -12.37 -30.30
N LYS A 47 12.44 -13.04 -30.32
CA LYS A 47 12.08 -13.98 -31.42
C LYS A 47 10.89 -13.59 -32.29
N ARG A 48 10.12 -12.54 -32.02
CA ARG A 48 8.85 -12.28 -32.75
C ARG A 48 8.62 -10.81 -33.14
N LYS A 49 7.84 -10.59 -34.21
CA LYS A 49 7.32 -9.27 -34.61
C LYS A 49 6.45 -8.70 -33.49
N PHE A 50 6.79 -7.51 -32.98
CA PHE A 50 6.08 -6.80 -31.91
C PHE A 50 4.57 -6.66 -32.21
N ALA A 51 3.74 -7.43 -31.52
CA ALA A 51 2.29 -7.28 -31.56
C ALA A 51 1.84 -6.31 -30.45
N ALA A 52 0.86 -5.46 -30.75
CA ALA A 52 0.34 -4.46 -29.80
C ALA A 52 -0.11 -5.07 -28.46
N THR A 53 -0.72 -6.27 -28.49
CA THR A 53 -1.12 -7.01 -27.29
C THR A 53 0.08 -7.43 -26.43
N SER A 54 1.21 -7.77 -27.04
CA SER A 54 2.44 -8.11 -26.32
C SER A 54 3.05 -6.89 -25.64
N MET A 55 3.00 -5.71 -26.28
CA MET A 55 3.48 -4.46 -25.68
C MET A 55 2.61 -4.03 -24.50
N LEU A 56 1.28 -4.19 -24.61
CA LEU A 56 0.34 -3.92 -23.51
C LEU A 56 0.58 -4.84 -22.32
N LEU A 57 0.84 -6.13 -22.56
CA LEU A 57 1.18 -7.07 -21.49
C LEU A 57 2.50 -6.73 -20.80
N LEU A 58 3.50 -6.32 -21.59
CA LEU A 58 4.80 -5.92 -21.05
C LEU A 58 4.65 -4.65 -20.20
N SER A 59 3.91 -3.64 -20.68
CA SER A 59 3.72 -2.39 -19.94
C SER A 59 3.01 -2.60 -18.60
N VAL A 60 1.98 -3.45 -18.53
CA VAL A 60 1.31 -3.81 -17.27
C VAL A 60 2.30 -4.35 -16.25
N ARG A 61 3.19 -5.24 -16.68
CA ARG A 61 4.15 -5.90 -15.78
C ARG A 61 5.19 -4.95 -15.26
N TRP A 62 5.76 -4.10 -16.11
CA TRP A 62 6.71 -3.07 -15.67
C TRP A 62 6.05 -2.06 -14.72
N VAL A 63 4.80 -1.66 -14.98
CA VAL A 63 4.07 -0.77 -14.07
C VAL A 63 3.88 -1.42 -12.70
N MET A 64 3.49 -2.70 -12.64
CA MET A 64 3.35 -3.40 -11.36
C MET A 64 4.67 -3.51 -10.59
N LEU A 65 5.78 -3.79 -11.26
CA LEU A 65 7.10 -3.82 -10.63
C LEU A 65 7.52 -2.44 -10.11
N LEU A 66 7.29 -1.38 -10.88
CA LEU A 66 7.60 -0.01 -10.47
C LEU A 66 6.81 0.41 -9.23
N ILE A 67 5.53 0.04 -9.13
CA ILE A 67 4.72 0.29 -7.93
C ILE A 67 5.38 -0.35 -6.71
N GLN A 68 5.77 -1.63 -6.79
CA GLN A 68 6.43 -2.31 -5.67
C GLN A 68 7.77 -1.64 -5.30
N ILE A 69 8.57 -1.22 -6.28
CA ILE A 69 9.84 -0.52 -6.01
C ILE A 69 9.63 0.80 -5.25
N ILE A 70 8.56 1.53 -5.58
CA ILE A 70 8.22 2.81 -4.95
C ILE A 70 7.71 2.60 -3.53
N ASP A 71 6.86 1.59 -3.31
CA ASP A 71 6.27 1.26 -2.01
C ASP A 71 7.33 0.95 -0.94
N TRP A 72 8.39 0.24 -1.33
CA TRP A 72 9.51 -0.11 -0.43
C TRP A 72 10.53 1.02 -0.25
N LEU A 73 10.36 2.17 -0.90
CA LEU A 73 11.30 3.28 -0.79
C LEU A 73 11.07 4.06 0.52
N PRO A 74 12.12 4.36 1.31
CA PRO A 74 11.94 5.01 2.61
C PRO A 74 11.32 6.39 2.48
N SER A 75 10.14 6.55 3.08
CA SER A 75 9.42 7.81 3.14
C SER A 75 10.15 8.82 4.00
N THR A 76 10.42 10.00 3.44
CA THR A 76 10.95 11.17 4.17
C THR A 76 10.00 12.34 3.99
N PRO A 77 10.03 13.37 4.87
CA PRO A 77 9.13 14.52 4.76
C PRO A 77 9.10 15.17 3.37
N GLY A 78 10.26 15.27 2.71
CA GLY A 78 10.37 15.84 1.36
C GLY A 78 9.96 14.90 0.22
N ARG A 79 9.89 13.59 0.47
CA ARG A 79 9.59 12.56 -0.56
C ARG A 79 8.20 11.94 -0.43
N CYS A 80 7.55 12.02 0.73
CA CYS A 80 6.24 11.44 1.00
C CYS A 80 5.19 11.84 -0.05
N LYS A 81 4.97 13.15 -0.26
CA LYS A 81 4.01 13.65 -1.25
C LYS A 81 4.33 13.23 -2.70
N PRO A 82 5.55 13.46 -3.24
CA PRO A 82 5.83 13.08 -4.62
C PRO A 82 5.83 11.56 -4.85
N LEU A 83 6.30 10.74 -3.90
CA LEU A 83 6.22 9.27 -4.01
C LEU A 83 4.77 8.79 -3.98
N GLY A 84 3.97 9.28 -3.04
CA GLY A 84 2.55 8.88 -2.95
C GLY A 84 1.77 9.25 -4.21
N ILE A 85 1.98 10.45 -4.77
CA ILE A 85 1.35 10.84 -6.04
C ILE A 85 1.83 9.93 -7.18
N LEU A 86 3.13 9.64 -7.27
CA LEU A 86 3.68 8.80 -8.33
C LEU A 86 3.12 7.37 -8.27
N GLU A 87 3.05 6.80 -7.08
CA GLU A 87 2.48 5.48 -6.83
C GLU A 87 1.01 5.42 -7.29
N GLN A 88 0.19 6.39 -6.87
CA GLN A 88 -1.21 6.45 -7.26
C GLN A 88 -1.41 6.62 -8.77
N VAL A 89 -0.55 7.40 -9.43
CA VAL A 89 -0.58 7.54 -10.91
C VAL A 89 -0.29 6.20 -11.59
N LEU A 90 0.72 5.46 -11.11
CA LEU A 90 1.05 4.14 -11.65
C LEU A 90 -0.09 3.13 -11.41
N ILE A 91 -0.73 3.19 -10.25
CA ILE A 91 -1.91 2.37 -9.91
C ILE A 91 -3.06 2.66 -10.89
N VAL A 92 -3.37 3.93 -11.16
CA VAL A 92 -4.41 4.32 -12.13
C VAL A 92 -4.08 3.78 -13.53
N ILE A 93 -2.82 3.89 -13.96
CA ILE A 93 -2.37 3.34 -15.25
C ILE A 93 -2.58 1.82 -15.28
N ALA A 94 -2.22 1.10 -14.21
CA ALA A 94 -2.42 -0.34 -14.12
C ALA A 94 -3.91 -0.72 -14.21
N TYR A 95 -4.80 0.03 -13.56
CA TYR A 95 -6.26 -0.21 -13.68
C TYR A 95 -6.77 0.01 -15.10
N VAL A 96 -6.33 1.07 -15.78
CA VAL A 96 -6.74 1.32 -17.18
C VAL A 96 -6.24 0.20 -18.09
N GLN A 97 -4.99 -0.24 -17.93
CA GLN A 97 -4.41 -1.30 -18.76
C GLN A 97 -5.10 -2.65 -18.51
N THR A 98 -5.39 -2.99 -17.25
CA THR A 98 -6.11 -4.23 -16.90
C THR A 98 -7.55 -4.22 -17.40
N ALA A 99 -8.25 -3.10 -17.29
CA ALA A 99 -9.58 -2.90 -17.86
C ALA A 99 -9.58 -3.09 -19.39
N LEU A 100 -8.61 -2.47 -20.08
CA LEU A 100 -8.45 -2.60 -21.53
C LEU A 100 -8.18 -4.05 -21.94
N PHE A 101 -7.30 -4.75 -21.23
CA PHE A 101 -6.98 -6.13 -21.50
C PHE A 101 -8.17 -7.06 -21.29
N SER A 102 -8.94 -6.84 -20.23
CA SER A 102 -10.20 -7.55 -19.96
C SER A 102 -11.22 -7.33 -21.09
N ALA A 103 -11.42 -6.08 -21.49
CA ALA A 103 -12.36 -5.73 -22.55
C ALA A 103 -11.95 -6.31 -23.92
N LEU A 104 -10.66 -6.28 -24.27
CA LEU A 104 -10.14 -6.90 -25.51
C LEU A 104 -10.37 -8.42 -25.53
N ARG A 105 -10.19 -9.09 -24.40
CA ARG A 105 -10.47 -10.53 -24.26
C ARG A 105 -11.96 -10.83 -24.41
N ALA A 106 -12.82 -10.06 -23.75
CA ALA A 106 -14.28 -10.20 -23.86
C ALA A 106 -14.75 -9.98 -25.31
N CYS A 107 -14.20 -8.99 -26.01
CA CYS A 107 -14.46 -8.74 -27.42
C CYS A 107 -14.10 -9.93 -28.33
N ALA A 108 -12.97 -10.58 -28.06
CA ALA A 108 -12.52 -11.69 -28.88
C ALA A 108 -13.42 -12.92 -28.73
N ILE A 109 -14.00 -13.14 -27.54
CA ILE A 109 -14.93 -14.24 -27.26
C ILE A 109 -16.29 -13.99 -27.94
N TRP A 110 -16.74 -12.75 -27.99
CA TRP A 110 -18.09 -12.38 -28.44
C TRP A 110 -18.11 -11.75 -29.84
N GLU A 111 -17.32 -12.30 -30.77
CA GLU A 111 -17.28 -11.91 -32.18
C GLU A 111 -17.18 -10.39 -32.44
N ARG A 112 -16.35 -9.69 -31.65
CA ARG A 112 -16.10 -8.24 -31.78
C ARG A 112 -17.32 -7.35 -31.49
N ASN A 113 -18.24 -7.81 -30.63
CA ASN A 113 -19.36 -7.00 -30.17
C ASN A 113 -18.89 -5.80 -29.30
N LEU A 114 -19.02 -4.58 -29.84
CA LEU A 114 -18.61 -3.35 -29.18
C LEU A 114 -19.45 -3.03 -27.92
N THR A 115 -20.68 -3.51 -27.82
CA THR A 115 -21.50 -3.26 -26.62
C THR A 115 -20.86 -3.93 -25.39
N ILE A 116 -20.39 -5.17 -25.54
CA ILE A 116 -19.75 -5.92 -24.45
C ILE A 116 -18.39 -5.29 -24.12
N PHE A 117 -17.65 -4.83 -25.13
CA PHE A 117 -16.42 -4.05 -24.91
C PHE A 117 -16.66 -2.86 -23.98
N LEU A 118 -17.68 -2.04 -24.32
CA LEU A 118 -18.00 -0.81 -23.61
C LEU A 118 -18.47 -1.11 -22.18
N VAL A 119 -19.28 -2.16 -22.00
CA VAL A 119 -19.70 -2.56 -20.65
C VAL A 119 -18.50 -2.98 -19.79
N VAL A 120 -17.62 -3.83 -20.31
CA VAL A 120 -16.45 -4.33 -19.57
C VAL A 120 -15.45 -3.21 -19.26
N ILE A 121 -15.18 -2.31 -20.23
CA ILE A 121 -14.26 -1.20 -20.00
C ILE A 121 -14.85 -0.17 -19.02
N CYS A 122 -16.14 0.14 -19.10
CA CYS A 122 -16.80 1.05 -18.16
C CYS A 122 -16.76 0.50 -16.73
N LEU A 123 -17.04 -0.79 -16.54
CA LEU A 123 -16.94 -1.44 -15.23
C LEU A 123 -15.49 -1.50 -14.73
N GLY A 124 -14.53 -1.80 -15.61
CA GLY A 124 -13.12 -1.86 -15.28
C GLY A 124 -12.48 -0.49 -14.97
N LEU A 125 -13.07 0.61 -15.44
CA LEU A 125 -12.61 1.97 -15.17
C LEU A 125 -13.07 2.53 -13.82
N VAL A 126 -14.01 1.86 -13.13
CA VAL A 126 -14.51 2.33 -11.83
C VAL A 126 -13.37 2.52 -10.80
N PRO A 127 -12.44 1.55 -10.61
CA PRO A 127 -11.30 1.74 -9.72
C PRO A 127 -10.37 2.87 -10.16
N ALA A 128 -10.18 3.08 -11.48
CA ALA A 128 -9.37 4.19 -11.97
C ALA A 128 -10.01 5.54 -11.59
N ALA A 129 -11.32 5.69 -11.77
CA ALA A 129 -12.06 6.89 -11.42
C ALA A 129 -12.01 7.18 -9.90
N THR A 130 -12.17 6.16 -9.06
CA THR A 130 -12.09 6.33 -7.60
C THR A 130 -10.70 6.75 -7.15
N ASN A 131 -9.64 6.18 -7.74
CA ASN A 131 -8.27 6.57 -7.40
C ASN A 131 -7.95 7.99 -7.89
N ILE A 132 -8.41 8.40 -9.08
CA ILE A 132 -8.28 9.79 -9.56
C ILE A 132 -8.99 10.76 -8.61
N PHE A 133 -10.18 10.41 -8.13
CA PHE A 133 -10.88 11.21 -7.13
C PHE A 133 -10.07 11.33 -5.84
N ALA A 134 -9.51 10.23 -5.35
CA ALA A 134 -8.65 10.23 -4.17
C ALA A 134 -7.39 11.10 -4.36
N ILE A 135 -6.75 11.09 -5.55
CA ILE A 135 -5.58 11.93 -5.85
C ILE A 135 -5.94 13.42 -5.82
N THR A 136 -7.06 13.80 -6.44
CA THR A 136 -7.45 15.22 -6.56
C THR A 136 -7.94 15.82 -5.23
N ARG A 137 -8.50 14.99 -4.35
CA ARG A 137 -8.99 15.40 -3.02
C ARG A 137 -8.03 15.03 -1.89
N GLY A 138 -6.98 14.28 -2.20
CA GLY A 138 -6.03 13.74 -1.24
C GLY A 138 -5.00 14.77 -0.82
N SER A 139 -4.63 14.71 0.45
CA SER A 139 -3.45 15.35 1.01
C SER A 139 -2.53 14.27 1.56
N TYR A 140 -1.23 14.46 1.46
CA TYR A 140 -0.22 13.53 1.96
C TYR A 140 0.50 14.17 3.13
N GLN A 141 0.55 13.46 4.26
CA GLN A 141 1.21 13.91 5.48
C GLN A 141 2.22 12.87 5.92
N TYR A 142 3.41 13.34 6.29
CA TYR A 142 4.43 12.48 6.86
C TYR A 142 4.20 12.35 8.36
N VAL A 143 4.02 11.12 8.82
CA VAL A 143 3.86 10.78 10.24
C VAL A 143 5.21 10.30 10.76
N GLY A 144 5.76 11.02 11.74
CA GLY A 144 7.04 10.69 12.37
C GLY A 144 6.95 9.49 13.32
N ALA A 145 7.79 9.50 14.36
CA ALA A 145 7.78 8.45 15.38
C ALA A 145 6.37 8.29 16.00
N PRO A 146 5.91 7.06 16.28
CA PRO A 146 6.61 5.78 16.14
C PRO A 146 6.49 5.10 14.76
N PHE A 147 5.76 5.68 13.80
CA PHE A 147 5.32 4.97 12.58
C PHE A 147 6.17 5.26 11.34
N TYR A 148 6.77 6.45 11.24
CA TYR A 148 7.66 6.86 10.14
C TYR A 148 7.09 6.57 8.73
N THR A 149 5.81 6.87 8.53
CA THR A 149 5.04 6.51 7.34
C THR A 149 4.48 7.76 6.62
N CYS A 150 4.05 7.58 5.38
CA CYS A 150 3.34 8.59 4.61
C CYS A 150 1.85 8.22 4.62
N GLU A 151 1.02 9.05 5.25
CA GLU A 151 -0.43 8.85 5.30
C GLU A 151 -1.13 9.77 4.30
N SER A 152 -2.23 9.29 3.72
CA SER A 152 -3.08 10.09 2.84
C SER A 152 -4.46 10.33 3.45
N ALA A 153 -4.91 11.57 3.43
CA ALA A 153 -6.23 11.98 3.91
C ALA A 153 -7.04 12.60 2.78
N VAL A 154 -8.27 12.15 2.58
CA VAL A 154 -9.16 12.63 1.51
C VAL A 154 -10.08 13.74 2.04
N SER A 155 -9.99 14.92 1.43
CA SER A 155 -10.88 16.05 1.73
C SER A 155 -12.27 15.83 1.11
N LEU A 156 -13.19 15.31 1.92
CA LEU A 156 -14.59 15.12 1.54
C LEU A 156 -15.38 16.45 1.57
N SER A 157 -16.53 16.47 0.88
CA SER A 157 -17.44 17.62 0.95
C SER A 157 -18.05 17.72 2.35
N PRO A 158 -18.31 18.93 2.91
CA PRO A 158 -18.74 19.09 4.31
C PRO A 158 -20.01 18.32 4.68
N LYS A 159 -20.86 17.97 3.70
CA LYS A 159 -22.04 17.13 3.91
C LYS A 159 -21.74 15.65 4.18
N LEU A 160 -20.59 15.14 3.72
CA LEU A 160 -20.15 13.76 3.98
C LEU A 160 -19.26 13.68 5.21
N ASP A 161 -18.50 14.74 5.51
CA ASP A 161 -17.62 14.80 6.68
C ASP A 161 -18.40 14.65 8.00
N GLN A 162 -19.62 15.20 8.05
CA GLN A 162 -20.52 15.06 9.20
C GLN A 162 -20.99 13.61 9.48
N ILE A 163 -20.87 12.71 8.49
CA ILE A 163 -21.23 11.28 8.62
C ILE A 163 -19.98 10.44 8.97
N TYR A 164 -18.79 10.94 8.66
CA TYR A 164 -17.53 10.24 8.92
C TYR A 164 -17.06 10.53 10.35
N VAL A 165 -17.07 9.49 11.20
CA VAL A 165 -16.42 9.58 12.51
C VAL A 165 -14.91 9.47 12.27
N PRO A 166 -14.11 10.51 12.53
CA PRO A 166 -12.67 10.41 12.38
C PRO A 166 -12.15 9.29 13.29
N GLY A 167 -11.31 8.41 12.74
CA GLY A 167 -10.47 7.52 13.55
C GLY A 167 -9.63 8.34 14.54
N PRO A 168 -9.15 7.74 15.64
CA PRO A 168 -8.41 8.45 16.66
C PRO A 168 -7.22 9.21 16.04
N GLN A 169 -7.34 10.53 15.97
CA GLN A 169 -6.29 11.42 15.51
C GLN A 169 -5.20 11.45 16.59
N LEU A 170 -4.02 10.90 16.29
CA LEU A 170 -2.80 11.18 17.02
C LEU A 170 -2.21 12.53 16.56
N SER A 171 -2.97 13.60 16.71
CA SER A 171 -2.48 14.96 16.45
C SER A 171 -2.81 15.83 17.64
N ASP A 172 -1.92 15.78 18.63
CA ASP A 172 -1.57 16.89 19.52
C ASP A 172 -0.34 16.45 20.32
N SER A 173 0.84 16.63 19.72
CA SER A 173 2.14 16.57 20.42
C SER A 173 2.69 17.98 20.65
N ASP A 174 1.83 18.98 20.88
CA ASP A 174 2.26 20.34 21.25
C ASP A 174 2.50 20.51 22.76
N GLY A 175 2.54 19.40 23.53
CA GLY A 175 2.67 19.42 25.00
C GLY A 175 3.98 18.85 25.57
N LEU A 176 4.91 18.33 24.78
CA LEU A 176 6.14 17.70 25.29
C LEU A 176 7.43 18.50 25.07
N ALA A 177 7.33 19.82 24.93
CA ALA A 177 8.47 20.72 25.12
C ALA A 177 8.68 20.97 26.62
N GLY A 178 9.27 20.02 27.36
CA GLY A 178 9.49 20.29 28.80
C GLY A 178 10.01 19.19 29.72
N THR A 179 10.45 18.03 29.24
CA THR A 179 11.09 17.05 30.15
C THR A 179 12.53 16.83 29.73
N ARG A 180 13.44 17.59 30.37
CA ARG A 180 14.87 17.32 30.38
C ARG A 180 15.06 15.93 31.01
N ILE A 181 15.31 14.93 30.18
CA ILE A 181 15.82 13.64 30.64
C ILE A 181 17.32 13.84 30.80
N ASP A 182 17.77 14.04 32.05
CA ASP A 182 19.18 13.98 32.41
C ASP A 182 19.67 12.56 32.11
N MET A 183 20.50 12.44 31.08
CA MET A 183 21.15 11.20 30.71
C MET A 183 22.38 11.06 31.60
N GLY A 184 22.17 10.47 32.79
CA GLY A 184 23.24 9.92 33.60
C GLY A 184 23.92 8.79 32.83
N GLU A 185 25.23 8.92 32.71
CA GLU A 185 26.16 7.98 32.11
C GLU A 185 26.13 6.63 32.85
N ASP A 186 25.72 5.56 32.16
CA ASP A 186 26.10 4.18 32.48
C ASP A 186 25.78 3.28 31.28
N ILE A 187 26.82 2.76 30.64
CA ILE A 187 26.78 1.76 29.56
C ILE A 187 26.90 0.38 30.20
N PRO A 188 25.92 -0.54 30.05
CA PRO A 188 26.16 -1.96 30.34
C PRO A 188 26.32 -2.77 29.05
N ASP A 189 27.38 -3.57 29.08
CA ASP A 189 27.83 -4.56 28.10
C ASP A 189 26.74 -5.52 27.59
N TYR A 190 26.71 -5.74 26.26
CA TYR A 190 25.74 -6.58 25.54
C TYR A 190 26.11 -8.09 25.52
N GLN A 191 26.94 -8.56 26.45
CA GLN A 191 27.55 -9.89 26.39
C GLN A 191 27.47 -10.66 27.71
N ALA A 192 26.27 -10.81 28.30
CA ALA A 192 25.99 -11.90 29.27
C ALA A 192 24.51 -11.95 29.68
N SER A 193 23.67 -12.72 28.99
CA SER A 193 22.50 -13.39 29.61
C SER A 193 21.83 -14.38 28.63
N MET A 194 22.64 -15.24 28.00
CA MET A 194 22.16 -16.52 27.47
C MET A 194 22.08 -17.52 28.63
N ALA A 195 21.25 -17.25 29.65
CA ALA A 195 21.09 -18.13 30.80
C ALA A 195 19.87 -17.76 31.66
N ALA A 196 18.66 -17.92 31.11
CA ALA A 196 17.45 -18.13 31.92
C ALA A 196 16.37 -18.78 31.07
N ARG A 197 16.50 -20.09 30.86
CA ARG A 197 15.35 -20.96 30.64
C ARG A 197 14.53 -20.99 31.93
N ASP A 198 13.26 -21.34 31.76
CA ASP A 198 12.26 -21.66 32.79
C ASP A 198 11.45 -20.44 33.25
N THR A 199 10.22 -20.28 32.72
CA THR A 199 8.97 -20.64 33.44
C THR A 199 7.72 -20.31 32.60
N CYS A 200 6.93 -21.37 32.34
CA CYS A 200 5.50 -21.49 32.02
C CYS A 200 4.76 -20.55 31.04
N VAL A 201 4.34 -21.21 29.96
CA VAL A 201 3.05 -21.12 29.24
C VAL A 201 1.85 -21.00 30.19
N VAL A 202 0.96 -20.03 29.96
CA VAL A 202 -0.49 -20.19 30.16
C VAL A 202 -1.21 -19.56 28.99
N LEU A 203 -1.77 -20.42 28.14
CA LEU A 203 -2.81 -20.10 27.16
C LEU A 203 -4.10 -19.77 27.91
N GLY A 204 -4.77 -18.70 27.52
CA GLY A 204 -6.07 -18.30 28.06
C GLY A 204 -6.96 -17.71 26.97
N LEU A 205 -7.34 -18.53 26.00
CA LEU A 205 -8.58 -18.32 25.25
C LEU A 205 -9.74 -18.71 26.18
N SER A 206 -10.66 -17.79 26.48
CA SER A 206 -12.08 -18.12 26.58
C SER A 206 -12.94 -16.88 26.44
N SER A 207 -13.92 -17.04 25.55
CA SER A 207 -15.07 -16.19 25.28
C SER A 207 -15.99 -15.94 26.48
N SER A 208 -16.80 -14.89 26.30
CA SER A 208 -18.03 -14.48 27.02
C SER A 208 -17.85 -13.43 28.12
#